data_AF-A0A4Q9KGZ2-F1
#
_entry.id   AF-A0A4Q9KGZ2-F1
#
_cell.length_a   1.000
_cell.length_b   1.000
_cell.length_c   1.000
_cell.angle_alpha   90.00
_cell.angle_beta   90.00
_cell.angle_gamma   90.00
#
_symmetry.space_group_name_H-M   'P 1'
#
loop_
_entity.id
_entity.type
_entity.pdbx_description
1 polymer ?
#
loop_
_entity_poly.entity_id
_entity_poly.type
_entity_poly.pdbx_seq_one_letter_code
_entity_poly.pdbx_strand_id
1 'polypeptide(L)'
;MPAPNDVVGSLDPPPSQGERVSLRVLSDAGAREVIGFVTGLSATGVRVVDRRGVEHALERAQVDAIRRVAVALGRRPEATPRDLLDALAQRAGASGPAWVGRISSLLEGRTPPATVPAWGEWAEVDGVRARFEGEWVTLPTASDSTVVAAAWWATRMGARSVQVRGDAAPDGFTLLG
;
A
#
# COMPACT_ATOMS: atom_id res chain seq x y z
N MET A 1 -8.35 -23.97 -19.64
CA MET A 1 -9.45 -23.12 -20.13
C MET A 1 -10.02 -22.35 -18.97
N PRO A 2 -10.10 -21.01 -19.02
CA PRO A 2 -10.82 -20.24 -18.02
C PRO A 2 -12.29 -20.69 -17.99
N ALA A 3 -12.90 -20.71 -16.81
CA ALA A 3 -14.32 -21.00 -16.68
C ALA A 3 -15.12 -19.97 -17.50
N PRO A 4 -16.25 -20.35 -18.13
CA PRO A 4 -17.13 -19.37 -18.75
C PRO A 4 -17.57 -18.39 -17.66
N ASN A 5 -17.13 -17.13 -17.77
CA ASN A 5 -17.24 -16.04 -16.77
C ASN A 5 -16.09 -15.90 -15.75
N ASP A 6 -14.86 -16.31 -16.04
CA ASP A 6 -13.69 -15.92 -15.22
C ASP A 6 -13.32 -14.43 -15.40
N VAL A 7 -14.08 -13.55 -14.74
CA VAL A 7 -13.87 -12.09 -14.73
C VAL A 7 -12.51 -11.71 -14.13
N VAL A 8 -11.98 -12.51 -13.19
CA VAL A 8 -10.67 -12.26 -12.60
C VAL A 8 -9.55 -12.50 -13.61
N GLY A 9 -9.67 -13.56 -14.42
CA GLY A 9 -8.74 -13.89 -15.49
C GLY A 9 -8.86 -13.01 -16.75
N SER A 10 -9.93 -12.21 -16.88
CA SER A 10 -10.16 -11.37 -18.06
C SER A 10 -9.48 -10.00 -18.00
N LEU A 11 -8.97 -9.58 -16.85
CA LEU A 11 -8.04 -8.44 -16.78
C LEU A 11 -6.80 -8.78 -17.61
N ASP A 12 -6.36 -7.82 -18.44
CA ASP A 12 -5.16 -7.96 -19.24
C ASP A 12 -4.12 -6.89 -18.85
N PRO A 13 -2.95 -7.27 -18.31
CA PRO A 13 -2.62 -8.63 -17.86
C PRO A 13 -3.50 -9.06 -16.65
N PRO A 14 -3.56 -10.36 -16.29
CA PRO A 14 -4.26 -10.81 -15.08
C PRO A 14 -3.72 -10.11 -13.82
N PRO A 15 -4.53 -9.95 -12.77
CA PRO A 15 -4.06 -9.35 -11.53
C PRO A 15 -2.92 -10.20 -10.94
N SER A 16 -1.92 -9.54 -10.38
CA SER A 16 -0.82 -10.18 -9.66
C SER A 16 -0.95 -10.00 -8.15
N GLN A 17 -0.29 -10.88 -7.39
CA GLN A 17 -0.20 -10.72 -5.94
C GLN A 17 0.47 -9.37 -5.59
N GLY A 18 -0.07 -8.68 -4.60
CA GLY A 18 0.36 -7.35 -4.20
C GLY A 18 -0.35 -6.21 -4.93
N GLU A 19 -1.04 -6.47 -6.05
CA GLU A 19 -1.87 -5.45 -6.69
C GLU A 19 -3.09 -5.10 -5.86
N ARG A 20 -3.49 -3.82 -5.91
CA ARG A 20 -4.73 -3.36 -5.29
C ARG A 20 -5.88 -3.44 -6.30
N VAL A 21 -6.96 -4.08 -5.90
CA VAL A 21 -8.14 -4.31 -6.73
C VAL A 21 -9.42 -3.88 -6.02
N SER A 22 -10.44 -3.54 -6.81
CA SER A 22 -11.83 -3.48 -6.40
C SER A 22 -12.57 -4.63 -7.09
N LEU A 23 -13.27 -5.42 -6.29
CA LEU A 23 -14.07 -6.57 -6.70
C LEU A 23 -15.53 -6.28 -6.40
N ARG A 24 -16.40 -6.41 -7.39
CA ARG A 24 -17.84 -6.55 -7.17
C ARG A 24 -18.15 -8.03 -6.99
N VAL A 25 -18.67 -8.39 -5.83
CA VAL A 25 -18.92 -9.78 -5.42
C VAL A 25 -20.41 -10.00 -5.24
N LEU A 26 -20.94 -11.06 -5.84
CA LEU A 26 -22.32 -11.50 -5.68
C LEU A 26 -22.44 -12.46 -4.49
N SER A 27 -23.53 -12.34 -3.75
CA SER A 27 -23.90 -13.23 -2.65
C SER A 27 -25.42 -13.34 -2.55
N ASP A 28 -25.91 -14.24 -1.71
CA ASP A 28 -27.35 -14.41 -1.46
C ASP A 28 -28.00 -13.12 -0.91
N ALA A 29 -27.22 -12.27 -0.23
CA ALA A 29 -27.66 -10.97 0.29
C ALA A 29 -27.60 -9.85 -0.77
N GLY A 30 -27.22 -10.16 -2.01
CA GLY A 30 -27.01 -9.20 -3.09
C GLY A 30 -25.53 -8.91 -3.36
N ALA A 31 -25.28 -7.89 -4.17
CA ALA A 31 -23.93 -7.50 -4.59
C ALA A 31 -23.25 -6.57 -3.58
N ARG A 32 -21.96 -6.80 -3.30
CA ARG A 32 -21.12 -5.94 -2.46
C ARG A 32 -19.78 -5.63 -3.12
N GLU A 33 -19.14 -4.53 -2.71
CA GLU A 33 -17.78 -4.18 -3.16
C GLU A 33 -16.73 -4.61 -2.11
N VAL A 34 -15.65 -5.24 -2.57
CA VAL A 34 -14.47 -5.59 -1.77
C VAL A 34 -13.26 -4.90 -2.38
N ILE A 35 -12.63 -4.00 -1.62
CA ILE A 35 -11.44 -3.27 -2.06
C ILE A 35 -10.27 -3.63 -1.18
N GLY A 36 -9.18 -4.11 -1.78
CA GLY A 36 -7.99 -4.49 -1.04
C GLY A 36 -6.85 -4.95 -1.93
N PHE A 37 -5.86 -5.58 -1.31
CA PHE A 37 -4.65 -6.08 -1.96
C PHE A 37 -4.73 -7.58 -2.17
N VAL A 38 -4.41 -8.04 -3.38
CA VAL A 38 -4.38 -9.47 -3.70
C VAL A 38 -3.29 -10.15 -2.89
N THR A 39 -3.66 -11.12 -2.05
CA THR A 39 -2.74 -11.94 -1.24
C THR A 39 -2.63 -13.37 -1.76
N GLY A 40 -3.53 -13.79 -2.65
CA GLY A 40 -3.43 -15.08 -3.31
C GLY A 40 -4.40 -15.19 -4.47
N LEU A 41 -3.97 -15.92 -5.50
CA LEU A 41 -4.76 -16.26 -6.67
C LEU A 41 -4.61 -17.76 -6.93
N SER A 42 -5.73 -18.43 -7.17
CA SER A 42 -5.77 -19.81 -7.66
C SER A 42 -6.68 -19.90 -8.88
N ALA A 43 -6.80 -21.10 -9.44
CA ALA A 43 -7.73 -21.35 -10.55
C ALA A 43 -9.20 -21.14 -10.15
N THR A 44 -9.55 -21.23 -8.86
CA THR A 44 -10.93 -21.17 -8.37
C THR A 44 -11.22 -20.02 -7.42
N GLY A 45 -10.17 -19.37 -6.89
CA GLY A 45 -10.34 -18.35 -5.85
C GLY A 45 -9.42 -17.16 -6.00
N VAL A 46 -9.81 -16.08 -5.32
CA VAL A 46 -9.03 -14.88 -5.11
C VAL A 46 -9.09 -14.52 -3.63
N ARG A 47 -7.93 -14.22 -3.05
CA ARG A 47 -7.79 -13.75 -1.67
C ARG A 47 -7.34 -12.30 -1.68
N VAL A 48 -8.04 -11.48 -0.91
CA VAL A 48 -7.80 -10.04 -0.80
C VAL A 48 -7.77 -9.64 0.66
N VAL A 49 -6.79 -8.83 1.06
CA VAL A 49 -6.79 -8.16 2.37
C VAL A 49 -7.24 -6.71 2.21
N ASP A 50 -8.28 -6.31 2.94
CA ASP A 50 -8.75 -4.93 2.91
C ASP A 50 -7.89 -4.00 3.79
N ARG A 51 -8.20 -2.69 3.76
CA ARG A 51 -7.42 -1.69 4.50
C ARG A 51 -7.44 -1.86 6.03
N ARG A 52 -8.41 -2.60 6.56
CA ARG A 52 -8.57 -2.91 7.99
C ARG A 52 -7.82 -4.18 8.38
N GLY A 53 -7.15 -4.84 7.44
CA GLY A 53 -6.46 -6.10 7.66
C GLY A 53 -7.38 -7.33 7.60
N VAL A 54 -8.64 -7.17 7.19
CA VAL A 54 -9.56 -8.31 7.07
C VAL A 54 -9.29 -9.05 5.77
N GLU A 55 -9.05 -10.36 5.86
CA GLU A 55 -8.91 -11.24 4.71
C GLU A 55 -10.28 -11.67 4.18
N HIS A 56 -10.47 -11.51 2.87
CA HIS A 56 -11.63 -11.95 2.12
C HIS A 56 -11.17 -13.07 1.18
N ALA A 57 -11.56 -14.31 1.48
CA ALA A 57 -11.44 -15.43 0.56
C ALA A 57 -12.70 -15.51 -0.29
N LEU A 58 -12.57 -15.36 -1.60
CA LEU A 58 -13.68 -15.28 -2.54
C LEU A 58 -13.51 -16.35 -3.62
N GLU A 59 -14.61 -16.97 -4.02
CA GLU A 59 -14.62 -17.81 -5.21
C GLU A 59 -14.63 -16.91 -6.45
N ARG A 60 -13.88 -17.29 -7.49
CA ARG A 60 -13.86 -16.52 -8.75
C ARG A 60 -15.25 -16.42 -9.39
N ALA A 61 -16.07 -17.45 -9.25
CA ALA A 61 -17.44 -17.48 -9.76
C ALA A 61 -18.36 -16.44 -9.10
N GLN A 62 -18.01 -15.95 -7.90
CA GLN A 62 -18.76 -14.90 -7.21
C GLN A 62 -18.35 -13.48 -7.67
N VAL A 63 -17.25 -13.34 -8.41
CA VAL A 63 -16.75 -12.03 -8.85
C VAL A 63 -17.43 -11.63 -10.16
N ASP A 64 -18.29 -10.62 -10.08
CA ASP A 64 -19.07 -10.07 -11.20
C ASP A 64 -18.29 -8.99 -11.96
N ALA A 65 -17.44 -8.23 -11.26
CA ALA A 65 -16.58 -7.22 -11.88
C ALA A 65 -15.27 -7.07 -11.10
N ILE A 66 -14.19 -6.72 -11.81
CA ILE A 66 -12.89 -6.42 -11.22
C ILE A 66 -12.29 -5.18 -11.89
N ARG A 67 -11.58 -4.36 -11.10
CA ARG A 67 -10.71 -3.30 -11.63
C ARG A 67 -9.48 -3.10 -10.76
N ARG A 68 -8.39 -2.66 -11.38
CA ARG A 68 -7.19 -2.18 -10.69
C ARG A 68 -7.46 -0.84 -10.02
N VAL A 69 -6.89 -0.65 -8.83
CA VAL A 69 -7.00 0.58 -8.05
C VAL A 69 -5.61 1.15 -7.88
N ALA A 70 -5.38 2.35 -8.44
CA ALA A 70 -4.12 3.05 -8.28
C ALA A 70 -3.85 3.44 -6.81
N VAL A 71 -2.57 3.68 -6.50
CA VAL A 71 -2.18 4.28 -5.23
C VAL A 71 -2.81 5.66 -5.12
N ALA A 72 -3.43 5.96 -3.97
CA ALA A 72 -4.09 7.24 -3.77
C ALA A 72 -3.06 8.39 -3.72
N LEU A 73 -3.32 9.46 -4.46
CA LEU A 73 -2.42 10.62 -4.55
C LEU A 73 -2.15 11.28 -3.19
N GLY A 74 -3.18 11.44 -2.36
CA GLY A 74 -3.08 12.12 -1.08
C GLY A 74 -2.92 13.64 -1.18
N ARG A 75 -2.62 14.26 -0.04
CA ARG A 75 -2.36 15.70 0.07
C ARG A 75 -0.92 16.03 -0.36
N ARG A 76 -0.57 17.32 -0.39
CA ARG A 76 0.81 17.80 -0.53
C ARG A 76 1.57 17.56 0.77
N PRO A 77 2.53 16.62 0.83
CA PRO A 77 3.27 16.33 2.07
C PRO A 77 3.98 17.56 2.63
N GLU A 78 4.46 18.45 1.76
CA GLU A 78 5.17 19.69 2.09
C GLU A 78 4.30 20.75 2.76
N ALA A 79 2.97 20.65 2.66
CA ALA A 79 2.03 21.54 3.33
C ALA A 79 1.66 21.08 4.76
N THR A 80 2.27 19.99 5.23
CA THR A 80 1.95 19.41 6.55
C THR A 80 2.60 20.23 7.65
N PRO A 81 1.86 20.56 8.74
CA PRO A 81 2.43 21.26 9.89
C PRO A 81 3.67 20.55 10.44
N ARG A 82 4.73 21.32 10.69
CA ARG A 82 6.04 20.78 11.08
C ARG A 82 6.00 20.06 12.43
N ASP A 83 5.25 20.60 13.38
CA ASP A 83 5.00 20.00 14.69
C ASP A 83 4.35 18.61 14.59
N LEU A 84 3.41 18.42 13.66
CA LEU A 84 2.80 17.12 13.40
C LEU A 84 3.82 16.12 12.85
N LEU A 85 4.67 16.55 11.90
CA LEU A 85 5.74 15.71 11.35
C LEU A 85 6.79 15.35 12.41
N ASP A 86 7.17 16.28 13.27
CA ASP A 86 8.12 16.02 14.34
C ASP A 86 7.53 15.07 15.39
N ALA A 87 6.23 15.18 15.70
CA ALA A 87 5.55 14.26 16.59
C ALA A 87 5.46 12.83 16.00
N LEU A 88 5.20 12.69 14.69
CA LEU A 88 5.24 11.40 13.99
C LEU A 88 6.64 10.79 14.04
N ALA A 89 7.67 11.58 13.75
CA ALA A 89 9.07 11.18 13.82
C ALA A 89 9.46 10.70 15.23
N GLN A 90 9.07 11.43 16.27
CA GLN A 90 9.31 11.05 17.66
C GLN A 90 8.69 9.69 17.99
N ARG A 91 7.42 9.46 17.62
CA ARG A 91 6.75 8.16 17.83
C ARG A 91 7.34 7.02 17.01
N ALA A 92 7.87 7.33 15.83
CA ALA A 92 8.60 6.39 14.99
C ALA A 92 10.02 6.10 15.50
N GLY A 93 10.53 6.88 16.46
CA GLY A 93 11.92 6.80 16.91
C GLY A 93 12.94 7.29 15.86
N ALA A 94 12.51 8.15 14.94
CA ALA A 94 13.32 8.67 13.85
C ALA A 94 13.68 10.14 14.11
N SER A 95 14.91 10.55 13.77
CA SER A 95 15.47 11.87 14.10
C SER A 95 16.25 12.48 12.95
N GLY A 96 16.54 13.78 13.04
CA GLY A 96 17.27 14.52 12.01
C GLY A 96 16.36 15.30 11.06
N PRO A 97 16.91 15.84 9.95
CA PRO A 97 16.18 16.61 8.96
C PRO A 97 14.97 15.85 8.39
N ALA A 98 13.93 16.58 8.00
CA ALA A 98 12.67 16.00 7.55
C ALA A 98 12.57 16.00 6.03
N TRP A 99 12.56 14.82 5.43
CA TRP A 99 12.31 14.64 4.01
C TRP A 99 10.91 14.07 3.83
N VAL A 100 10.10 14.68 2.97
CA VAL A 100 8.73 14.23 2.71
C VAL A 100 8.49 13.96 1.24
N GLY A 101 7.68 12.95 0.96
CA GLY A 101 7.35 12.53 -0.41
C GLY A 101 5.95 11.92 -0.50
N ARG A 102 5.35 11.96 -1.69
CA ARG A 102 4.10 11.25 -1.96
C ARG A 102 4.41 9.80 -2.31
N ILE A 103 3.66 8.88 -1.71
CA ILE A 103 3.81 7.45 -2.04
C ILE A 103 3.44 7.19 -3.50
N SER A 104 2.40 7.85 -4.03
CA SER A 104 2.00 7.66 -5.43
C SER A 104 3.10 8.01 -6.43
N SER A 105 3.88 9.07 -6.14
CA SER A 105 5.01 9.49 -6.99
C SER A 105 6.21 8.57 -6.80
N LEU A 106 6.52 8.18 -5.56
CA LEU A 106 7.59 7.23 -5.27
C LEU A 106 7.38 5.87 -5.96
N LEU A 107 6.13 5.41 -6.03
CA LEU A 107 5.76 4.09 -6.57
C LEU A 107 5.35 4.13 -8.05
N GLU A 108 5.39 5.29 -8.70
CA GLU A 108 5.03 5.42 -10.12
C GLU A 108 5.94 4.54 -10.99
N GLY A 109 5.32 3.75 -11.87
CA GLY A 109 6.03 2.80 -12.74
C GLY A 109 6.66 1.60 -12.04
N ARG A 110 6.52 1.46 -10.71
CA ARG A 110 7.08 0.34 -9.94
C ARG A 110 6.08 -0.80 -9.80
N THR A 111 6.57 -2.03 -9.91
CA THR A 111 5.77 -3.24 -9.68
C THR A 111 5.51 -3.45 -8.18
N PRO A 112 4.26 -3.69 -7.76
CA PRO A 112 3.96 -4.08 -6.39
C PRO A 112 4.67 -5.39 -6.02
N PRO A 113 5.30 -5.48 -4.84
CA PRO A 113 5.91 -6.72 -4.40
C PRO A 113 4.85 -7.76 -4.04
N ALA A 114 5.13 -9.03 -4.35
CA ALA A 114 4.23 -10.13 -4.04
C ALA A 114 3.98 -10.25 -2.52
N THR A 115 5.00 -9.99 -1.71
CA THR A 115 4.92 -9.99 -0.25
C THR A 115 5.39 -8.66 0.31
N VAL A 116 4.78 -8.28 1.43
CA VAL A 116 5.20 -7.17 2.28
C VAL A 116 5.12 -7.65 3.73
N PRO A 117 5.71 -6.93 4.69
CA PRO A 117 5.53 -7.20 6.11
C PRO A 117 4.04 -7.33 6.52
N ALA A 118 3.79 -7.97 7.65
CA ALA A 118 2.44 -8.15 8.18
C ALA A 118 1.74 -6.79 8.42
N TRP A 119 0.40 -6.81 8.38
CA TRP A 119 -0.42 -5.64 8.71
C TRP A 119 -0.15 -5.21 10.16
N GLY A 120 0.00 -3.91 10.41
CA GLY A 120 0.19 -3.38 11.75
C GLY A 120 0.75 -1.96 11.76
N GLU A 121 0.88 -1.38 12.96
CA GLU A 121 1.48 -0.03 13.09
C GLU A 121 2.98 0.00 12.77
N TRP A 122 3.64 -1.15 12.79
CA TRP A 122 5.08 -1.27 12.64
C TRP A 122 5.44 -2.34 11.62
N ALA A 123 6.48 -2.06 10.85
CA ALA A 123 7.17 -3.04 10.03
C ALA A 123 8.67 -2.89 10.19
N GLU A 124 9.37 -4.00 10.01
CA GLU A 124 10.81 -4.02 9.80
C GLU A 124 11.08 -4.41 8.35
N VAL A 125 11.90 -3.62 7.68
CA VAL A 125 12.29 -3.81 6.27
C VAL A 125 13.80 -3.62 6.22
N ASP A 126 14.53 -4.67 5.85
CA ASP A 126 16.00 -4.65 5.80
C ASP A 126 16.67 -4.15 7.10
N GLY A 127 16.11 -4.51 8.26
CA GLY A 127 16.58 -4.05 9.58
C GLY A 127 16.20 -2.61 9.94
N VAL A 128 15.48 -1.90 9.06
CA VAL A 128 14.95 -0.56 9.32
C VAL A 128 13.51 -0.65 9.78
N ARG A 129 13.22 -0.03 10.92
CA ARG A 129 11.88 0.03 11.47
C ARG A 129 11.10 1.22 10.89
N ALA A 130 9.96 0.93 10.27
CA ALA A 130 9.02 1.91 9.76
C ALA A 130 7.73 1.91 10.59
N ARG A 131 7.18 3.09 10.88
CA ARG A 131 5.90 3.26 11.58
C ARG A 131 4.84 3.77 10.61
N PHE A 132 3.69 3.11 10.58
CA PHE A 132 2.48 3.62 9.92
C PHE A 132 1.61 4.36 10.95
N GLU A 133 1.16 5.57 10.61
CA GLU A 133 0.20 6.31 11.43
C GLU A 133 -0.63 7.28 10.57
N GLY A 134 -1.96 7.12 10.59
CA GLY A 134 -2.87 7.96 9.81
C GLY A 134 -2.66 7.82 8.31
N GLU A 135 -2.15 8.87 7.66
CA GLU A 135 -1.80 8.85 6.23
C GLU A 135 -0.29 8.74 5.95
N TRP A 136 0.51 8.50 7.00
CA TRP A 136 1.97 8.54 6.94
C TRP A 136 2.63 7.20 7.18
N VAL A 137 3.73 6.98 6.49
CA VAL A 137 4.79 6.06 6.92
C VAL A 137 6.03 6.85 7.25
N THR A 138 6.59 6.63 8.44
CA THR A 138 7.76 7.35 8.96
C THR A 138 8.87 6.37 9.28
N LEU A 139 10.08 6.68 8.82
CA LEU A 139 11.28 5.86 9.01
C LEU A 139 12.54 6.73 9.03
N PRO A 140 13.64 6.26 9.64
CA PRO A 140 14.93 6.94 9.50
C PRO A 140 15.46 6.83 8.05
N THR A 141 16.52 7.59 7.74
CA THR A 141 17.25 7.45 6.46
C THR A 141 17.61 5.99 6.21
N ALA A 142 17.27 5.53 5.01
CA ALA A 142 17.43 4.15 4.57
C ALA A 142 17.68 4.13 3.06
N SER A 143 18.02 2.96 2.53
CA SER A 143 18.15 2.77 1.08
C SER A 143 16.82 3.01 0.36
N ASP A 144 16.88 3.42 -0.91
CA ASP A 144 15.69 3.63 -1.75
C ASP A 144 14.78 2.41 -1.80
N SER A 145 15.36 1.20 -1.91
CA SER A 145 14.59 -0.05 -1.91
C SER A 145 13.84 -0.27 -0.60
N THR A 146 14.47 0.06 0.53
CA THR A 146 13.85 -0.03 1.86
C THR A 146 12.69 0.95 2.00
N VAL A 147 12.86 2.20 1.54
CA VAL A 147 11.79 3.21 1.55
C VAL A 147 10.62 2.80 0.64
N VAL A 148 10.92 2.26 -0.55
CA VAL A 148 9.91 1.74 -1.48
C VAL A 148 9.13 0.56 -0.88
N ALA A 149 9.82 -0.39 -0.25
CA ALA A 149 9.17 -1.53 0.40
C ALA A 149 8.31 -1.12 1.59
N ALA A 150 8.77 -0.18 2.43
CA ALA A 150 7.97 0.40 3.51
C ALA A 150 6.74 1.14 2.96
N ALA A 151 6.87 1.86 1.84
CA ALA A 151 5.75 2.54 1.19
C ALA A 151 4.71 1.54 0.67
N TRP A 152 5.13 0.45 -0.01
CA TRP A 152 4.21 -0.61 -0.45
C TRP A 152 3.44 -1.23 0.71
N TRP A 153 4.11 -1.56 1.81
CA TRP A 153 3.47 -2.03 3.03
C TRP A 153 2.43 -1.02 3.55
N ALA A 154 2.83 0.24 3.71
CA ALA A 154 1.97 1.25 4.33
C ALA A 154 0.73 1.61 3.48
N THR A 155 0.82 1.52 2.14
CA THR A 155 -0.36 1.72 1.28
C THR A 155 -1.47 0.70 1.54
N ARG A 156 -1.13 -0.49 2.07
CA ARG A 156 -2.13 -1.50 2.47
C ARG A 156 -3.07 -0.98 3.55
N MET A 157 -2.57 -0.09 4.40
CA MET A 157 -3.32 0.49 5.51
C MET A 157 -3.88 1.87 5.17
N GLY A 158 -3.55 2.39 3.99
CA GLY A 158 -4.07 3.66 3.48
C GLY A 158 -3.11 4.84 3.62
N ALA A 159 -1.83 4.60 3.90
CA ALA A 159 -0.81 5.65 3.82
C ALA A 159 -0.76 6.26 2.42
N ARG A 160 -0.44 7.56 2.36
CA ARG A 160 -0.33 8.34 1.13
C ARG A 160 0.97 9.15 1.07
N SER A 161 1.61 9.34 2.22
CA SER A 161 2.81 10.15 2.36
C SER A 161 3.90 9.37 3.10
N VAL A 162 5.15 9.65 2.73
CA VAL A 162 6.35 9.14 3.39
C VAL A 162 7.07 10.29 4.06
N GLN A 163 7.56 10.04 5.27
CA GLN A 163 8.50 10.90 5.97
C GLN A 163 9.77 10.11 6.25
N VAL A 164 10.90 10.54 5.68
CA VAL A 164 12.23 10.02 6.00
C VAL A 164 12.94 11.03 6.91
N ARG A 165 13.56 10.56 7.99
CA ARG A 165 14.29 11.41 8.94
C ARG A 165 15.78 11.08 8.96
N GLY A 166 16.60 12.08 8.66
CA GLY A 166 18.06 11.95 8.61
C GLY A 166 18.65 12.68 7.41
N ASP A 167 19.79 12.18 6.94
CA ASP A 167 20.69 12.95 6.08
C ASP A 167 20.37 12.82 4.58
N ALA A 168 19.58 11.81 4.20
CA ALA A 168 19.20 11.55 2.81
C ALA A 168 17.82 10.90 2.70
N ALA A 169 17.23 11.04 1.51
CA ALA A 169 15.98 10.41 1.09
C ALA A 169 16.01 10.11 -0.42
N PRO A 170 15.10 9.27 -0.94
CA PRO A 170 15.02 8.98 -2.36
C PRO A 170 14.75 10.22 -3.21
N ASP A 171 15.08 10.14 -4.50
CA ASP A 171 14.81 11.19 -5.46
C ASP A 171 13.33 11.62 -5.48
N GLY A 172 13.10 12.92 -5.62
CA GLY A 172 11.76 13.53 -5.62
C GLY A 172 11.19 13.83 -4.23
N PHE A 173 11.91 13.50 -3.15
CA PHE A 173 11.56 13.97 -1.81
C PHE A 173 11.93 15.45 -1.62
N THR A 174 11.13 16.16 -0.84
CA THR A 174 11.38 17.56 -0.45
C THR A 174 11.94 17.61 0.95
N LEU A 175 13.12 18.22 1.11
CA LEU A 175 13.67 18.58 2.42
C LEU A 175 12.88 19.76 2.99
N LEU A 176 12.37 19.60 4.22
CA LEU A 176 11.71 20.66 4.95
C LEU A 176 12.71 21.33 5.90
N GLY A 177 12.89 22.64 5.71
CA GLY A 177 13.61 23.53 6.63
C GLY A 177 12.94 23.68 7.98
#